data_AF-A0A0E9N3E3-F1
#
_entry.id   AF-A0A0E9N3E3-F1
#
_cell.length_a   1.000
_cell.length_b   1.000
_cell.length_c   1.000
_cell.angle_alpha   90.00
_cell.angle_beta   90.00
_cell.angle_gamma   90.00
#
_symmetry.space_group_name_H-M   'P 1'
#
loop_
_entity.id
_entity.type
_entity.pdbx_description
1 polymer ?
#
loop_
_entity_poly.entity_id
_entity_poly.type
_entity_poly.pdbx_seq_one_letter_code
_entity_poly.pdbx_strand_id
1 'polypeptide(L)'
;MDHKDDTQLAIDHLHERVRGMLGSGISVEKIIQLLTEEGVEPYYAKTIIENLQADAADRKSFRNSLIMGGVFLLSGLLMTYMSYAYAANFVGGTYLVLWGLMVLGISTIIRGFILYRRK
;
A
#
# COMPACT_ATOMS: atom_id res chain seq x y z
N MET A 1 -29.95 -10.01 -21.68
CA MET A 1 -28.60 -10.11 -21.09
C MET A 1 -28.25 -8.73 -20.51
N ASP A 2 -28.95 -8.28 -19.46
CA ASP A 2 -28.86 -6.87 -19.01
C ASP A 2 -28.92 -6.70 -17.47
N HIS A 3 -29.47 -7.69 -16.74
CA HIS A 3 -29.75 -7.52 -15.31
C HIS A 3 -28.53 -7.67 -14.38
N LYS A 4 -27.40 -8.18 -14.88
CA LYS A 4 -26.16 -8.33 -14.09
C LYS A 4 -25.45 -7.00 -13.89
N ASP A 5 -25.58 -6.06 -14.84
CA ASP A 5 -24.86 -4.80 -14.80
C ASP A 5 -25.47 -3.83 -13.79
N ASP A 6 -26.81 -3.78 -13.69
CA ASP A 6 -27.51 -2.93 -12.71
C ASP A 6 -27.17 -3.29 -11.26
N THR A 7 -27.09 -4.59 -10.96
CA THR A 7 -26.77 -5.07 -9.62
C THR A 7 -25.31 -4.77 -9.26
N GLN A 8 -24.40 -4.95 -10.22
CA GLN A 8 -22.98 -4.66 -10.03
C GLN A 8 -22.75 -3.16 -9.79
N LEU A 9 -23.41 -2.30 -10.57
CA LEU A 9 -23.36 -0.85 -10.40
C LEU A 9 -23.88 -0.41 -9.03
N ALA A 10 -24.98 -1.02 -8.55
CA ALA A 10 -25.50 -0.72 -7.21
C ALA A 10 -24.52 -1.12 -6.10
N ILE A 11 -23.84 -2.26 -6.25
CA ILE A 11 -22.80 -2.72 -5.31
C ILE A 11 -21.60 -1.77 -5.34
N ASP A 12 -21.15 -1.36 -6.53
CA ASP A 12 -20.01 -0.47 -6.69
C ASP A 12 -20.29 0.91 -6.07
N HIS A 13 -21.48 1.46 -6.30
CA HIS A 13 -21.92 2.70 -5.65
C HIS A 13 -21.98 2.59 -4.13
N LEU A 14 -22.48 1.46 -3.62
CA LEU A 14 -22.49 1.20 -2.19
C LEU A 14 -21.06 1.17 -1.62
N HIS A 15 -20.14 0.49 -2.29
CA HIS A 15 -18.74 0.41 -1.90
C HIS A 15 -18.06 1.79 -1.91
N GLU A 16 -18.29 2.61 -2.94
CA GLU A 16 -17.75 3.97 -3.01
C GLU A 16 -18.27 4.85 -1.89
N ARG A 17 -19.57 4.75 -1.59
CA ARG A 17 -20.18 5.54 -0.52
C ARG A 17 -19.62 5.16 0.85
N VAL A 18 -19.51 3.86 1.15
CA VAL A 18 -18.89 3.37 2.40
C VAL A 18 -17.43 3.79 2.49
N ARG A 19 -16.69 3.72 1.38
CA ARG A 19 -15.30 4.21 1.32
C ARG A 19 -15.22 5.70 1.64
N GLY A 20 -16.15 6.52 1.13
CA GLY A 20 -16.28 7.94 1.47
C GLY A 20 -16.50 8.16 2.97
N MET A 21 -17.45 7.43 3.57
CA MET A 21 -17.75 7.54 5.01
C MET A 21 -16.57 7.15 5.90
N LEU A 22 -15.85 6.07 5.55
CA LEU A 22 -14.61 5.68 6.23
C LEU A 22 -13.52 6.75 6.10
N GLY A 23 -13.40 7.37 4.92
CA GLY A 23 -12.47 8.48 4.68
C GLY A 23 -12.78 9.75 5.48
N SER A 24 -14.06 9.97 5.81
CA SER A 24 -14.51 11.10 6.65
C SER A 24 -14.35 10.86 8.16
N GLY A 25 -13.87 9.67 8.58
CA GLY A 25 -13.66 9.35 10.00
C GLY A 25 -14.94 8.99 10.77
N ILE A 26 -16.01 8.63 10.07
CA ILE A 26 -17.23 8.13 10.70
C ILE A 26 -16.94 6.76 11.35
N SER A 27 -17.44 6.53 12.57
CA SER A 27 -17.23 5.25 13.25
C SER A 27 -17.93 4.10 12.52
N VAL A 28 -17.33 2.91 12.58
CA VAL A 28 -17.84 1.70 11.91
C VAL A 28 -19.27 1.40 12.35
N GLU A 29 -19.56 1.54 13.63
CA GLU A 29 -20.88 1.29 14.22
C GLU A 29 -21.94 2.22 13.62
N LYS A 30 -21.58 3.50 13.41
CA LYS A 30 -22.49 4.49 12.80
C LYS A 30 -22.70 4.22 11.32
N ILE A 31 -21.67 3.76 10.60
CA ILE A 31 -21.82 3.36 9.19
C ILE A 31 -22.75 2.15 9.09
N ILE A 32 -22.57 1.13 9.93
CA ILE A 32 -23.45 -0.05 9.95
C ILE A 32 -24.90 0.37 10.25
N GLN A 33 -25.10 1.26 11.22
CA GLN A 33 -26.42 1.79 11.53
C GLN A 33 -27.06 2.48 10.32
N LEU A 34 -26.35 3.42 9.67
CA LEU A 34 -26.84 4.14 8.50
C LEU A 34 -27.18 3.19 7.33
N LEU A 35 -26.33 2.20 7.07
CA LEU A 35 -26.58 1.20 6.03
C LEU A 35 -27.79 0.32 6.36
N THR A 36 -27.96 -0.04 7.64
CA THR A 36 -29.10 -0.84 8.10
C THR A 36 -30.41 -0.06 7.98
N GLU A 37 -30.40 1.24 8.29
CA GLU A 37 -31.53 2.15 8.10
C GLU A 37 -31.91 2.29 6.61
N GLU A 38 -30.94 2.15 5.71
CA GLU A 38 -31.14 2.13 4.25
C GLU A 38 -31.56 0.75 3.71
N GLY A 39 -31.77 -0.24 4.58
CA GLY A 39 -32.24 -1.58 4.21
C GLY A 39 -31.13 -2.56 3.83
N VAL A 40 -29.86 -2.21 4.05
CA VAL A 40 -28.74 -3.13 3.87
C VAL A 40 -28.67 -4.09 5.06
N GLU A 41 -28.50 -5.38 4.79
CA GLU A 41 -28.36 -6.37 5.86
C GLU A 41 -27.10 -6.07 6.72
N PRO A 42 -27.20 -6.06 8.06
CA PRO A 42 -26.09 -5.72 8.94
C PRO A 42 -24.82 -6.56 8.71
N TYR A 43 -25.00 -7.85 8.40
CA TYR A 43 -23.90 -8.76 8.10
C TYR A 43 -23.16 -8.36 6.81
N TYR A 44 -23.91 -7.99 5.77
CA TYR A 44 -23.35 -7.54 4.50
C TYR A 44 -22.62 -6.20 4.66
N ALA A 45 -23.24 -5.24 5.38
CA ALA A 45 -22.61 -3.96 5.71
C ALA A 45 -21.26 -4.14 6.44
N LYS A 46 -21.21 -5.04 7.43
CA LYS A 46 -19.97 -5.38 8.14
C LYS A 46 -18.91 -5.96 7.20
N THR A 47 -19.29 -6.90 6.34
CA THR A 47 -18.38 -7.54 5.38
C THR A 47 -17.77 -6.52 4.41
N ILE A 48 -18.56 -5.58 3.89
CA ILE A 48 -18.07 -4.51 3.02
C ILE A 48 -17.03 -3.66 3.75
N ILE A 49 -17.34 -3.24 4.99
CA ILE A 49 -16.44 -2.41 5.78
C ILE A 49 -15.12 -3.14 6.08
N GLU A 50 -15.18 -4.41 6.47
CA GLU A 50 -13.99 -5.23 6.74
C GLU A 50 -13.11 -5.36 5.49
N ASN A 51 -13.71 -5.63 4.33
CA ASN A 51 -12.98 -5.70 3.06
C ASN A 51 -12.32 -4.36 2.70
N LEU A 52 -13.06 -3.26 2.83
CA LEU A 52 -12.53 -1.92 2.53
C LEU A 52 -11.40 -1.49 3.48
N GLN A 53 -11.49 -1.85 4.77
CA GLN A 53 -10.43 -1.59 5.74
C GLN A 53 -9.19 -2.44 5.47
N ALA A 54 -9.37 -3.72 5.12
CA ALA A 54 -8.28 -4.60 4.73
C ALA A 54 -7.55 -4.06 3.49
N ASP A 55 -8.29 -3.64 2.46
CA ASP A 55 -7.73 -3.02 1.26
C ASP A 55 -6.93 -1.75 1.57
N ALA A 56 -7.46 -0.90 2.45
CA ALA A 56 -6.79 0.34 2.85
C ALA A 56 -5.49 0.07 3.62
N ALA A 57 -5.50 -0.90 4.54
CA ALA A 57 -4.33 -1.33 5.28
C ALA A 57 -3.25 -1.93 4.36
N ASP A 58 -3.66 -2.77 3.42
CA ASP A 58 -2.77 -3.44 2.45
C ASP A 58 -2.09 -2.42 1.52
N ARG A 59 -2.85 -1.43 1.01
CA ARG A 59 -2.28 -0.31 0.23
C ARG A 59 -1.29 0.53 1.02
N LYS A 60 -1.58 0.81 2.29
CA LYS A 60 -0.68 1.59 3.17
C LYS A 60 0.61 0.82 3.43
N SER A 61 0.51 -0.47 3.72
CA SER A 61 1.66 -1.36 3.93
C SER A 61 2.55 -1.40 2.68
N PHE A 62 1.95 -1.63 1.51
CA PHE A 62 2.65 -1.65 0.23
C PHE A 62 3.39 -0.33 -0.05
N ARG A 63 2.72 0.82 0.14
CA ARG A 63 3.32 2.14 -0.04
C ARG A 63 4.51 2.35 0.91
N ASN A 64 4.39 1.95 2.17
CA ASN A 64 5.48 2.03 3.13
C ASN A 64 6.68 1.16 2.71
N SER A 65 6.46 -0.07 2.24
CA SER A 65 7.53 -0.94 1.74
C SER A 65 8.23 -0.36 0.52
N LEU A 66 7.48 0.24 -0.40
CA LEU A 66 8.02 0.94 -1.57
C LEU A 66 8.89 2.13 -1.18
N ILE A 67 8.40 2.99 -0.28
CA ILE A 67 9.13 4.17 0.18
C ILE A 67 10.42 3.74 0.91
N MET A 68 10.33 2.81 1.86
CA MET A 68 11.50 2.33 2.59
C MET A 68 12.52 1.67 1.66
N GLY A 69 12.08 0.78 0.77
CA GLY A 69 12.94 0.13 -0.19
C GLY A 69 13.62 1.12 -1.15
N GLY A 70 12.88 2.13 -1.60
CA GLY A 70 13.41 3.22 -2.42
C GLY A 70 14.46 4.07 -1.70
N VAL A 71 14.21 4.41 -0.43
CA VAL A 71 15.18 5.12 0.42
C VAL A 71 16.47 4.31 0.57
N PHE A 72 16.39 3.01 0.87
CA PHE A 72 17.58 2.16 0.98
C PHE A 72 18.36 2.07 -0.34
N LEU A 73 17.66 1.93 -1.47
CA LEU A 73 18.29 1.92 -2.78
C LEU A 73 19.02 3.24 -3.09
N LEU A 74 18.35 4.37 -2.88
CA LEU A 74 18.91 5.69 -3.13
C LEU A 74 20.09 5.98 -2.21
N SER A 75 19.99 5.66 -0.92
CA SER A 75 21.09 5.81 0.03
C SER A 75 22.30 4.94 -0.36
N GLY A 76 22.07 3.72 -0.85
CA GLY A 76 23.13 2.82 -1.29
C GLY A 76 23.85 3.33 -2.52
N LEU A 77 23.09 3.82 -3.51
CA LEU A 77 23.63 4.46 -4.70
C LEU A 77 24.41 5.74 -4.37
N LEU A 78 23.84 6.59 -3.51
CA LEU A 78 24.46 7.84 -3.11
C LEU A 78 25.79 7.61 -2.39
N MET A 79 25.84 6.69 -1.41
CA MET A 79 27.09 6.35 -0.75
C MET A 79 28.11 5.73 -1.70
N THR A 80 27.68 4.88 -2.63
CA THR A 80 28.57 4.28 -3.64
C THR A 80 29.17 5.35 -4.54
N TYR A 81 28.35 6.32 -4.99
CA TYR A 81 28.80 7.47 -5.76
C TYR A 81 29.77 8.35 -4.99
N MET A 82 29.48 8.65 -3.71
CA MET A 82 30.40 9.41 -2.85
C MET A 82 31.71 8.65 -2.65
N SER A 83 31.67 7.34 -2.40
CA SER A 83 32.87 6.51 -2.26
C SER A 83 33.72 6.55 -3.53
N TYR A 84 33.09 6.48 -4.71
CA TYR A 84 33.77 6.64 -5.99
C TYR A 84 34.41 8.02 -6.14
N ALA A 85 33.66 9.09 -5.84
CA ALA A 85 34.16 10.46 -5.93
C ALA A 85 35.35 10.70 -5.00
N TYR A 86 35.31 10.15 -3.77
CA TYR A 86 36.45 10.20 -2.86
C TYR A 86 37.65 9.40 -3.41
N ALA A 87 37.44 8.16 -3.85
CA ALA A 87 38.52 7.34 -4.38
C ALA A 87 39.16 7.92 -5.65
N ALA A 88 38.37 8.58 -6.51
CA ALA A 88 38.86 9.21 -7.73
C ALA A 88 39.72 10.47 -7.47
N ASN A 89 39.48 11.19 -6.37
CA ASN A 89 40.21 12.41 -6.02
C ASN A 89 41.46 12.17 -5.15
N PHE A 90 41.60 10.99 -4.53
CA PHE A 90 42.76 10.63 -3.71
C PHE A 90 43.57 9.50 -4.37
N VAL A 91 44.85 9.74 -4.64
CA VAL A 91 45.76 8.72 -5.21
C VAL A 91 45.90 7.55 -4.22
N GLY A 92 45.32 6.40 -4.55
CA GLY A 92 45.37 5.17 -3.74
C GLY A 92 44.14 4.88 -2.87
N GLY A 93 42.99 5.53 -3.13
CA GLY A 93 41.77 5.28 -2.37
C GLY A 93 41.13 3.91 -2.59
N THR A 94 40.64 3.28 -1.51
CA THR A 94 39.85 2.03 -1.55
C THR A 94 38.40 2.33 -1.91
N TYR A 95 37.85 1.63 -2.90
CA TYR A 95 36.45 1.74 -3.31
C TYR A 95 35.56 0.78 -2.51
N LEU A 96 34.57 1.32 -1.80
CA LEU A 96 33.59 0.54 -1.03
C LEU A 96 32.26 0.53 -1.76
N VAL A 97 31.89 -0.62 -2.30
CA VAL A 97 30.55 -0.83 -2.86
C VAL A 97 29.64 -1.37 -1.78
N LEU A 98 28.59 -0.64 -1.45
CA LEU A 98 27.61 -1.03 -0.45
C LEU A 98 26.54 -1.96 -1.04
N TRP A 99 26.98 -3.10 -1.60
CA TRP A 99 26.11 -4.13 -2.16
C TRP A 99 25.01 -4.58 -1.20
N GLY A 100 25.33 -4.69 0.10
CA GLY A 100 24.36 -5.07 1.13
C GLY A 100 23.16 -4.11 1.21
N LEU A 101 23.39 -2.80 1.11
CA LEU A 101 22.31 -1.81 1.18
C LEU A 101 21.38 -1.90 -0.04
N MET A 102 21.96 -2.12 -1.22
CA MET A 102 21.21 -2.31 -2.46
C MET A 102 20.34 -3.57 -2.41
N VAL A 103 20.91 -4.71 -1.97
CA VAL A 103 20.18 -5.97 -1.83
C VAL A 103 19.05 -5.86 -0.80
N LEU A 104 19.28 -5.18 0.33
CA LEU A 104 18.23 -4.93 1.32
C LEU A 104 17.08 -4.08 0.76
N GLY A 105 17.40 -3.04 -0.01
CA GLY A 105 16.39 -2.22 -0.68
C GLY A 105 15.53 -3.04 -1.65
N ILE A 106 16.16 -3.81 -2.54
CA ILE A 106 15.47 -4.69 -3.50
C ILE A 106 14.62 -5.74 -2.76
N SER A 107 15.19 -6.41 -1.75
CA SER A 107 14.48 -7.41 -0.94
C SER A 107 13.23 -6.83 -0.26
N THR A 108 13.32 -5.60 0.25
CA THR A 108 12.19 -4.90 0.88
C THR A 108 11.07 -4.61 -0.13
N ILE A 109 11.43 -4.16 -1.33
CA ILE A 109 10.46 -3.92 -2.41
C ILE A 109 9.79 -5.24 -2.83
N ILE A 110 10.58 -6.29 -3.08
CA ILE A 110 10.07 -7.61 -3.46
C ILE A 110 9.14 -8.15 -2.38
N ARG A 111 9.48 -8.04 -1.09
CA ARG A 111 8.61 -8.42 0.02
C ARG A 111 7.29 -7.63 0.01
N GLY A 112 7.33 -6.32 -0.26
CA GLY A 112 6.13 -5.50 -0.45
C GLY A 112 5.24 -6.04 -1.57
N PHE A 113 5.81 -6.39 -2.72
CA PHE A 113 5.07 -6.99 -3.84
C PHE A 113 4.51 -8.38 -3.54
N ILE A 114 5.27 -9.24 -2.86
CA ILE A 114 4.79 -10.58 -2.47
C ILE A 114 3.62 -10.46 -1.49
N LEU A 115 3.69 -9.55 -0.53
CA LEU A 115 2.61 -9.31 0.43
C LEU A 115 1.35 -8.80 -0.27
N TYR A 116 1.50 -7.91 -1.26
CA TYR A 116 0.38 -7.38 -2.05
C TYR A 116 -0.20 -8.42 -3.03
N ARG A 117 0.61 -9.33 -3.57
CA ARG A 117 0.18 -10.34 -4.58
C ARG A 117 -0.50 -11.57 -3.97
N ARG A 118 -0.36 -11.82 -2.67
CA ARG A 118 -0.87 -13.06 -2.04
C ARG A 118 -2.34 -13.01 -1.63
N LYS A 119 -3.08 -11.98 -2.03
CA LYS A 119 -4.54 -11.88 -1.97
C LYS A 119 -5.07 -11.47 -3.34
#